data_AF-A0A6S7FW85-F1
#
_entry.id   AF-A0A6S7FW85-F1
#
_cell.length_a   1.000
_cell.length_b   1.000
_cell.length_c   1.000
_cell.angle_alpha   90.00
_cell.angle_beta   90.00
_cell.angle_gamma   90.00
#
_symmetry.space_group_name_H-M   'P 1'
#
loop_
_entity.id
_entity.type
_entity.pdbx_description
1 polymer ?
#
loop_
_entity_poly.entity_id
_entity_poly.type
_entity_poly.pdbx_seq_one_letter_code
_entity_poly.pdbx_strand_id
1 'polypeptide(L)'
;MSDFQSMTEEDVLDWIKKNFGEEVATKCGDQQIDGFAIELLATKGTTSQLERCGLNTVGSQLKFQRLVISRLDVKKTMESPVTIVVSRKKTSNKELKECTEVNKRVYNAKKKAVRAAAIKKWPGNNIPIFRKNKQETEQLDALVDELDDCIFETVGFDKAAIRQHIIDIMNERRRSVRNGYDYTSVR
;
A
#
# COMPACT_ATOMS: atom_id res chain seq x y z
N MET A 1 -11.45 7.53 -18.08
CA MET A 1 -12.55 6.56 -17.94
C MET A 1 -11.96 5.17 -18.14
N SER A 2 -12.28 4.17 -17.31
CA SER A 2 -11.74 2.80 -17.47
C SER A 2 -12.13 2.24 -18.84
N ASP A 3 -11.27 1.44 -19.49
CA ASP A 3 -11.56 0.82 -20.80
C ASP A 3 -12.86 0.01 -20.76
N PHE A 4 -13.11 -0.65 -19.62
CA PHE A 4 -14.35 -1.37 -19.37
C PHE A 4 -15.56 -0.44 -19.10
N GLN A 5 -15.39 0.74 -18.51
CA GLN A 5 -16.50 1.68 -18.29
C GLN A 5 -17.07 2.25 -19.59
N SER A 6 -16.31 2.20 -20.69
CA SER A 6 -16.77 2.53 -22.04
C SER A 6 -17.22 1.33 -22.87
N MET A 7 -17.01 0.10 -22.37
CA MET A 7 -17.43 -1.11 -23.09
C MET A 7 -18.91 -1.37 -22.83
N THR A 8 -19.63 -1.63 -23.92
CA THR A 8 -21.01 -2.11 -23.83
C THR A 8 -21.03 -3.57 -23.36
N GLU A 9 -22.20 -4.07 -22.96
CA GLU A 9 -22.37 -5.47 -22.57
C GLU A 9 -21.89 -6.43 -23.67
N GLU A 10 -22.16 -6.10 -24.94
CA GLU A 10 -21.73 -6.91 -26.09
C GLU A 10 -20.19 -6.98 -26.20
N ASP A 11 -19.50 -5.84 -26.05
CA ASP A 11 -18.04 -5.78 -26.07
C ASP A 11 -17.41 -6.60 -24.92
N VAL A 12 -18.07 -6.58 -23.76
CA VAL A 12 -17.65 -7.33 -22.57
C VAL A 12 -17.79 -8.82 -22.81
N LEU A 13 -18.93 -9.26 -23.35
CA LEU A 13 -19.20 -10.66 -23.63
C LEU A 13 -18.24 -11.22 -24.69
N ASP A 14 -17.95 -10.45 -25.74
CA ASP A 14 -16.95 -10.83 -26.74
C ASP A 14 -15.55 -10.96 -26.15
N TRP A 15 -15.18 -10.07 -25.23
CA TRP A 15 -13.91 -10.18 -24.51
C TRP A 15 -13.85 -11.41 -23.61
N ILE A 16 -14.92 -11.72 -22.88
CA ILE A 16 -15.00 -12.92 -22.04
C ILE A 16 -14.91 -14.17 -22.92
N LYS A 17 -15.66 -14.21 -24.03
CA LYS A 17 -15.67 -15.32 -24.99
C LYS A 17 -14.27 -15.61 -25.52
N LYS A 18 -13.52 -14.57 -25.86
CA LYS A 18 -12.13 -14.70 -26.35
C LYS A 18 -11.15 -15.24 -25.31
N ASN A 19 -11.37 -14.99 -24.01
CA ASN A 19 -10.40 -15.30 -22.95
C ASN A 19 -10.74 -16.53 -22.10
N PHE A 20 -12.03 -16.84 -21.97
CA PHE A 20 -12.59 -17.86 -21.07
C PHE A 20 -13.56 -18.83 -21.76
N GLY A 21 -13.92 -18.59 -23.02
CA GLY A 21 -14.81 -19.44 -23.80
C GLY A 21 -16.27 -19.02 -23.76
N GLU A 22 -17.06 -19.62 -24.65
CA GLU A 22 -18.46 -19.26 -24.89
C GLU A 22 -19.37 -19.55 -23.70
N GLU A 23 -19.13 -20.64 -22.97
CA GLU A 23 -19.94 -21.00 -21.79
C GLU A 23 -19.87 -19.95 -20.67
N VAL A 24 -18.68 -19.40 -20.42
CA VAL A 24 -18.47 -18.34 -19.42
C VAL A 24 -19.11 -17.04 -19.89
N ALA A 25 -19.00 -16.73 -21.20
CA ALA A 25 -19.65 -15.56 -21.77
C ALA A 25 -21.17 -15.62 -21.61
N THR A 26 -21.82 -16.74 -21.93
CA THR A 26 -23.27 -16.90 -21.75
C THR A 26 -23.68 -16.68 -20.29
N LYS A 27 -22.99 -17.30 -19.32
CA LYS A 27 -23.28 -17.14 -17.89
C LYS A 27 -23.06 -15.72 -17.36
N CYS A 28 -22.12 -14.97 -17.95
CA CYS A 28 -21.95 -13.56 -17.66
C CYS A 28 -23.04 -12.70 -18.31
N GLY A 29 -23.49 -13.05 -19.51
CA GLY A 29 -24.61 -12.39 -20.20
C GLY A 29 -25.92 -12.55 -19.44
N ASP A 30 -26.21 -13.77 -18.96
CA ASP A 30 -27.39 -14.06 -18.14
C ASP A 30 -27.43 -13.23 -16.84
N GLN A 31 -26.27 -12.82 -16.35
CA GLN A 31 -26.12 -11.98 -15.16
C GLN A 31 -25.99 -10.48 -15.46
N GLN A 32 -26.16 -10.07 -16.73
CA GLN A 32 -26.07 -8.68 -17.17
C GLN A 32 -24.76 -8.01 -16.72
N ILE A 33 -23.64 -8.74 -16.89
CA ILE A 33 -22.33 -8.22 -16.50
C ILE A 33 -21.88 -7.19 -17.55
N ASP A 34 -22.07 -5.92 -17.22
CA ASP A 34 -21.50 -4.79 -17.95
C ASP A 34 -20.01 -4.56 -17.60
N GLY A 35 -19.39 -3.57 -18.24
CA GLY A 35 -17.96 -3.34 -18.03
C GLY A 35 -17.64 -2.79 -16.63
N PHE A 36 -18.58 -2.10 -15.99
CA PHE A 36 -18.42 -1.69 -14.59
C PHE A 36 -18.52 -2.89 -13.63
N ALA A 37 -19.44 -3.80 -13.91
CA ALA A 37 -19.64 -5.04 -13.17
C ALA A 37 -18.42 -5.96 -13.29
N ILE A 38 -17.78 -6.06 -14.47
CA ILE A 38 -16.50 -6.77 -14.62
C ILE A 38 -15.42 -6.20 -13.68
N GLU A 39 -15.30 -4.88 -13.62
CA GLU A 39 -14.29 -4.21 -12.79
C GLU A 39 -14.55 -4.49 -11.30
N LEU A 40 -15.82 -4.38 -10.88
CA LEU A 40 -16.23 -4.65 -9.51
C LEU A 40 -16.06 -6.13 -9.14
N LEU A 41 -16.41 -7.03 -10.06
CA LEU A 41 -16.31 -8.48 -9.87
C LEU A 41 -14.85 -8.94 -9.78
N ALA A 42 -13.95 -8.35 -10.57
CA ALA A 42 -12.53 -8.66 -10.50
C ALA A 42 -11.85 -8.12 -9.24
N THR A 43 -12.28 -6.95 -8.73
CA THR A 43 -11.63 -6.28 -7.58
C THR A 43 -12.23 -6.65 -6.23
N LYS A 44 -13.54 -6.89 -6.18
CA LYS A 44 -14.31 -7.10 -4.94
C LYS A 44 -15.24 -8.31 -4.99
N GLY A 45 -15.27 -9.03 -6.11
CA GLY A 45 -16.09 -10.22 -6.26
C GLY A 45 -15.68 -11.34 -5.31
N THR A 46 -16.68 -11.98 -4.71
CA THR A 46 -16.50 -13.19 -3.91
C THR A 46 -16.36 -14.42 -4.81
N THR A 47 -15.78 -15.50 -4.28
CA THR A 47 -15.63 -16.79 -4.98
C THR A 47 -16.98 -17.28 -5.54
N SER A 48 -18.05 -17.18 -4.75
CA SER A 48 -19.39 -17.62 -5.18
C SER A 48 -19.94 -16.79 -6.34
N GLN A 49 -19.61 -15.50 -6.44
CA GLN A 49 -20.03 -14.66 -7.57
C GLN A 49 -19.26 -15.01 -8.86
N LEU A 50 -17.98 -15.33 -8.74
CA LEU A 50 -17.17 -15.78 -9.88
C LEU A 50 -17.62 -17.16 -10.39
N GLU A 51 -17.96 -18.07 -9.48
CA GLU A 51 -18.52 -19.39 -9.84
C GLU A 51 -19.86 -19.26 -10.57
N ARG A 52 -20.74 -18.35 -10.14
CA ARG A 52 -21.99 -18.06 -10.86
C ARG A 52 -21.75 -17.57 -12.29
N CYS A 53 -20.67 -16.82 -12.49
CA CYS A 53 -20.20 -16.40 -13.82
C CYS A 53 -19.54 -17.53 -14.63
N GLY A 54 -19.52 -18.77 -14.15
CA GLY A 54 -18.91 -19.92 -14.84
C GLY A 54 -17.42 -20.11 -14.56
N LEU A 55 -16.81 -19.29 -13.69
CA LEU A 55 -15.41 -19.45 -13.28
C LEU A 55 -15.32 -20.41 -12.08
N ASN A 56 -15.53 -21.70 -12.37
CA ASN A 56 -15.65 -22.76 -11.35
C ASN A 56 -14.32 -23.22 -10.74
N THR A 57 -13.18 -22.82 -11.31
CA THR A 57 -11.87 -23.22 -10.81
C THR A 57 -11.11 -22.02 -10.26
N VAL A 58 -10.36 -22.23 -9.18
CA VAL A 58 -9.50 -21.21 -8.57
C VAL A 58 -8.50 -20.64 -9.60
N GLY A 59 -7.98 -21.49 -10.50
CA GLY A 59 -7.09 -21.04 -11.57
C GLY A 59 -7.76 -20.06 -12.54
N SER A 60 -9.00 -20.36 -12.97
CA SER A 60 -9.78 -19.47 -13.83
C SER A 60 -10.15 -18.16 -13.12
N GLN A 61 -10.48 -18.22 -11.83
CA GLN A 61 -10.79 -17.05 -11.01
C GLN A 61 -9.58 -16.11 -10.88
N LEU A 62 -8.41 -16.64 -10.54
CA LEU A 62 -7.17 -15.86 -10.44
C LEU A 62 -6.73 -15.31 -11.81
N LYS A 63 -6.90 -16.07 -12.89
CA LYS A 63 -6.63 -15.62 -14.26
C LYS A 63 -7.57 -14.45 -14.65
N PHE A 64 -8.84 -14.54 -14.32
CA PHE A 64 -9.82 -13.48 -14.53
C PHE A 64 -9.45 -12.19 -13.80
N GLN A 65 -9.21 -12.28 -12.49
CA GLN A 65 -8.78 -11.14 -11.69
C GLN A 65 -7.51 -10.51 -12.26
N ARG A 66 -6.49 -11.33 -12.58
CA ARG A 66 -5.23 -10.84 -13.16
C ARG A 66 -5.44 -10.13 -14.49
N LEU A 67 -6.23 -10.69 -15.41
CA LEU A 67 -6.45 -10.11 -16.74
C LEU A 67 -7.18 -8.77 -16.65
N VAL A 68 -8.25 -8.70 -15.84
CA VAL A 68 -9.01 -7.47 -15.65
C VAL A 68 -8.15 -6.41 -14.95
N ILE A 69 -7.45 -6.76 -13.86
CA ILE A 69 -6.56 -5.83 -13.14
C ILE A 69 -5.42 -5.36 -14.03
N SER A 70 -4.78 -6.25 -14.80
CA SER A 70 -3.71 -5.86 -15.73
C SER A 70 -4.18 -4.88 -16.79
N ARG A 71 -5.40 -5.05 -17.30
CA ARG A 71 -6.00 -4.14 -18.30
C ARG A 71 -6.40 -2.81 -17.69
N LEU A 72 -6.74 -2.76 -16.40
CA LEU A 72 -6.95 -1.54 -15.63
C LEU A 72 -5.63 -0.80 -15.35
N ASP A 73 -4.56 -1.52 -15.00
CA ASP A 73 -3.24 -0.96 -14.69
C ASP A 73 -2.49 -0.44 -15.93
N VAL A 74 -2.72 -1.02 -17.11
CA VAL A 74 -2.15 -0.54 -18.39
C VAL A 74 -2.68 0.84 -18.80
N LYS A 75 -3.87 1.27 -18.35
CA LYS A 75 -4.34 2.65 -18.56
C LYS A 75 -3.98 3.61 -17.42
N LYS A 76 -3.75 3.11 -16.21
CA LYS A 76 -3.17 3.91 -15.10
C LYS A 76 -1.74 4.38 -15.39
N THR A 77 -1.12 3.86 -16.46
CA THR A 77 0.19 4.25 -16.97
C THR A 77 0.14 5.23 -18.16
N MET A 78 -1.02 5.48 -18.78
CA MET A 78 -1.13 6.41 -19.92
C MET A 78 -2.11 7.58 -19.74
N GLU A 79 -3.03 7.53 -18.78
CA GLU A 79 -3.82 8.70 -18.38
C GLU A 79 -3.68 8.91 -16.87
N SER A 80 -2.89 9.94 -16.53
CA SER A 80 -2.28 10.21 -15.24
C SER A 80 -1.02 9.39 -15.02
N PRO A 81 0.09 10.03 -14.59
CA PRO A 81 1.19 9.27 -14.05
C PRO A 81 0.62 8.35 -12.99
N VAL A 82 1.21 7.16 -12.85
CA VAL A 82 1.24 6.49 -11.56
C VAL A 82 1.78 7.55 -10.59
N THR A 83 0.89 8.31 -9.98
CA THR A 83 1.12 8.73 -8.62
C THR A 83 1.08 7.39 -7.89
N ILE A 84 2.25 6.73 -7.88
CA ILE A 84 2.82 6.27 -6.64
C ILE A 84 2.52 7.48 -5.79
N VAL A 85 1.47 7.39 -4.97
CA VAL A 85 1.32 8.37 -3.93
C VAL A 85 2.50 8.02 -3.04
N VAL A 86 3.68 8.52 -3.44
CA VAL A 86 4.70 9.11 -2.61
C VAL A 86 3.95 10.22 -1.90
N SER A 87 2.96 9.83 -1.09
CA SER A 87 2.42 10.71 -0.10
C SER A 87 3.64 10.94 0.74
N ARG A 88 4.10 12.18 0.74
CA ARG A 88 4.98 12.69 1.80
C ARG A 88 4.29 12.61 3.18
N LYS A 89 3.22 11.84 3.32
CA LYS A 89 2.36 11.67 4.48
C LYS A 89 2.37 10.20 4.84
N LYS A 90 3.05 9.94 5.96
CA LYS A 90 2.92 8.75 6.79
C LYS A 90 1.49 8.17 6.77
N THR A 91 1.40 6.86 6.58
CA THR A 91 0.16 6.08 6.68
C THR A 91 -0.63 6.49 7.93
N SER A 92 -1.85 6.96 7.70
CA SER A 92 -2.74 7.42 8.76
C SER A 92 -3.19 6.27 9.64
N ASN A 93 -3.45 6.52 10.93
CA ASN A 93 -4.03 5.52 11.83
C ASN A 93 -5.37 4.95 11.31
N LYS A 94 -6.08 5.67 10.43
CA LYS A 94 -7.30 5.17 9.78
C LYS A 94 -6.97 4.13 8.70
N GLU A 95 -6.04 4.45 7.82
CA GLU A 95 -5.54 3.54 6.76
C GLU A 95 -4.90 2.28 7.35
N LEU A 96 -4.23 2.42 8.50
CA LEU A 96 -3.65 1.27 9.22
C LEU A 96 -4.72 0.34 9.81
N LYS A 97 -5.92 0.84 10.15
CA LYS A 97 -7.02 0.02 10.69
C LYS A 97 -7.65 -0.87 9.61
N GLU A 98 -7.67 -0.37 8.38
CA GLU A 98 -8.20 -1.06 7.19
C GLU A 98 -7.24 -2.11 6.62
N CYS A 99 -5.96 -2.08 7.04
CA CYS A 99 -4.99 -3.10 6.67
C CYS A 99 -5.27 -4.47 7.32
N THR A 100 -4.82 -5.54 6.66
CA THR A 100 -4.86 -6.90 7.21
C THR A 100 -4.03 -7.00 8.49
N GLU A 101 -4.40 -7.91 9.39
CA GLU A 101 -3.66 -8.15 10.64
C GLU A 101 -2.19 -8.53 10.40
N VAL A 102 -1.92 -9.25 9.31
CA VAL A 102 -0.55 -9.60 8.90
C VAL A 102 0.24 -8.33 8.54
N ASN A 103 -0.32 -7.44 7.73
CA ASN A 103 0.32 -6.18 7.35
C ASN A 103 0.55 -5.25 8.55
N LYS A 104 -0.40 -5.22 9.51
CA LYS A 104 -0.23 -4.49 10.78
C LYS A 104 0.94 -5.03 11.59
N ARG A 105 1.09 -6.36 11.70
CA ARG A 105 2.21 -6.99 12.41
C ARG A 105 3.55 -6.63 11.77
N VAL A 106 3.66 -6.77 10.44
CA VAL A 106 4.89 -6.43 9.70
C VAL A 106 5.23 -4.94 9.84
N TYR A 107 4.25 -4.06 9.67
CA TYR A 107 4.42 -2.61 9.85
C TYR A 107 4.93 -2.28 11.26
N ASN A 108 4.30 -2.84 12.30
CA ASN A 108 4.71 -2.59 13.68
C ASN A 108 6.12 -3.12 13.98
N ALA A 109 6.49 -4.27 13.43
CA ALA A 109 7.84 -4.82 13.56
C ALA A 109 8.89 -3.91 12.92
N LYS A 110 8.67 -3.47 11.67
CA LYS A 110 9.56 -2.54 10.95
C LYS A 110 9.65 -1.18 11.65
N LYS A 111 8.52 -0.63 12.10
CA LYS A 111 8.49 0.59 12.92
C LYS A 111 9.28 0.45 14.23
N LYS A 112 9.21 -0.70 14.89
CA LYS A 112 10.00 -0.99 16.10
C LYS A 112 11.50 -1.02 15.79
N ALA A 113 11.90 -1.61 14.66
CA ALA A 113 13.28 -1.62 14.20
C ALA A 113 13.81 -0.20 13.93
N VAL A 114 13.06 0.61 13.17
CA VAL A 114 13.38 2.04 12.93
C VAL A 114 13.56 2.79 14.24
N ARG A 115 12.67 2.58 15.22
CA ARG A 115 12.79 3.21 16.54
C ARG A 115 14.07 2.81 17.27
N ALA A 116 14.42 1.52 17.27
CA ALA A 116 15.63 1.03 17.90
C ALA A 116 16.88 1.64 17.25
N ALA A 117 16.93 1.69 15.92
CA ALA A 117 18.03 2.29 15.18
C ALA A 117 18.19 3.79 15.48
N ALA A 118 17.08 4.54 15.52
CA ALA A 118 17.10 5.96 15.86
C ALA A 118 17.60 6.23 17.29
N ILE A 119 17.18 5.43 18.27
CA ILE A 119 17.64 5.55 19.66
C ILE A 119 19.12 5.18 19.78
N LYS A 120 19.58 4.17 19.04
CA LYS A 120 20.98 3.76 19.00
C LYS A 120 21.86 4.87 18.41
N LYS A 121 21.40 5.58 17.37
CA LYS A 121 22.14 6.67 16.73
C LYS A 121 22.24 7.92 17.62
N TRP A 122 21.14 8.30 18.28
CA TRP A 122 21.10 9.44 19.20
C TRP A 122 20.69 9.00 20.61
N PRO A 123 21.63 8.43 21.39
CA PRO A 123 21.35 7.97 22.75
C PRO A 123 21.22 9.14 23.75
N GLY A 124 20.56 8.88 24.88
CA GLY A 124 20.46 9.85 25.98
C GLY A 124 19.66 11.11 25.66
N ASN A 125 19.97 12.22 26.33
CA ASN A 125 19.23 13.49 26.22
C ASN A 125 19.73 14.42 25.10
N ASN A 126 20.83 14.05 24.44
CA ASN A 126 21.39 14.81 23.32
C ASN A 126 20.58 14.52 22.04
N ILE A 127 19.38 15.08 21.97
CA ILE A 127 18.42 14.79 20.91
C ILE A 127 18.53 15.85 19.80
N PRO A 128 18.80 15.44 18.55
CA PRO A 128 19.08 16.36 17.44
C PRO A 128 17.88 17.23 17.04
N ILE A 129 18.20 18.39 16.45
CA ILE A 129 17.25 19.31 15.83
C ILE A 129 17.58 19.42 14.34
N PHE A 130 16.94 18.56 13.54
CA PHE A 130 17.21 18.44 12.10
C PHE A 130 16.97 19.76 11.32
N ARG A 131 15.88 20.49 11.61
CA ARG A 131 15.50 21.70 10.85
C ARG A 131 16.57 22.80 10.82
N LYS A 132 17.43 22.88 11.84
CA LYS A 132 18.44 23.95 11.98
C LYS A 132 19.87 23.48 11.77
N ASN A 133 20.12 22.17 11.82
CA ASN A 133 21.46 21.61 11.73
C ASN A 133 21.58 20.73 10.47
N LYS A 134 22.39 21.19 9.51
CA LYS A 134 22.63 20.49 8.25
C LYS A 134 23.34 19.14 8.48
N GLN A 135 24.31 19.08 9.39
CA GLN A 135 25.03 17.84 9.71
C GLN A 135 24.10 16.77 10.28
N GLU A 136 23.20 17.15 11.19
CA GLU A 136 22.20 16.22 11.75
C GLU A 136 21.20 15.76 10.69
N THR A 137 20.89 16.61 9.72
CA THR A 137 20.02 16.25 8.59
C THR A 137 20.71 15.24 7.68
N GLU A 138 22.00 15.41 7.39
CA GLU A 138 22.79 14.44 6.61
C GLU A 138 22.90 13.10 7.36
N GLN A 139 23.09 13.12 8.68
CA GLN A 139 23.08 11.90 9.51
C GLN A 139 21.72 11.21 9.55
N LEU A 140 20.63 11.99 9.52
CA LEU A 140 19.28 11.46 9.40
C LEU A 140 19.06 10.77 8.05
N ASP A 141 19.46 11.41 6.97
CA ASP A 141 19.27 10.86 5.63
C ASP A 141 20.14 9.59 5.44
N ALA A 142 21.38 9.59 5.95
CA ALA A 142 22.22 8.39 5.99
C ALA A 142 21.59 7.23 6.79
N LEU A 143 20.99 7.52 7.96
CA LEU A 143 20.30 6.50 8.75
C LEU A 143 19.05 5.96 8.02
N VAL A 144 18.35 6.79 7.26
CA VAL A 144 17.21 6.35 6.45
C VAL A 144 17.68 5.40 5.34
N ASP A 145 18.82 5.68 4.72
CA ASP A 145 19.40 4.80 3.70
C ASP A 145 19.90 3.47 4.29
N GLU A 146 20.44 3.45 5.51
CA GLU A 146 20.77 2.21 6.24
C GLU A 146 19.54 1.36 6.59
N LEU A 147 18.34 1.95 6.60
CA LEU A 147 17.08 1.31 6.97
C LEU A 147 16.23 0.90 5.76
N ASP A 148 16.85 0.69 4.60
CA ASP A 148 16.17 0.30 3.35
C ASP A 148 15.35 -0.99 3.52
N ASP A 149 15.85 -1.97 4.29
CA ASP A 149 15.14 -3.22 4.60
C ASP A 149 13.84 -3.02 5.40
N CYS A 150 13.73 -1.87 6.07
CA CYS A 150 12.52 -1.49 6.82
C CYS A 150 11.44 -0.89 5.91
N ILE A 151 11.68 -0.70 4.61
CA ILE A 151 10.67 -0.21 3.67
C ILE A 151 9.56 -1.26 3.52
N PHE A 152 8.31 -0.80 3.59
CA PHE A 152 7.13 -1.64 3.39
C PHE A 152 6.10 -0.86 2.57
N GLU A 153 6.33 -0.86 1.26
CA GLU A 153 5.57 -0.08 0.28
C GLU A 153 4.07 -0.41 0.27
N THR A 154 3.72 -1.67 0.56
CA THR A 154 2.33 -2.16 0.57
C THR A 154 1.42 -1.42 1.55
N VAL A 155 1.99 -0.73 2.55
CA VAL A 155 1.24 0.13 3.49
C VAL A 155 1.72 1.58 3.45
N GLY A 156 2.49 1.99 2.44
CA GLY A 156 3.04 3.34 2.33
C GLY A 156 4.13 3.65 3.36
N PHE A 157 4.85 2.62 3.85
CA PHE A 157 5.99 2.81 4.75
C PHE A 157 7.29 2.90 3.96
N ASP A 158 7.45 4.00 3.24
CA ASP A 158 8.61 4.30 2.40
C ASP A 158 9.73 5.06 3.16
N LYS A 159 10.82 5.41 2.47
CA LYS A 159 11.93 6.21 3.05
C LYS A 159 11.45 7.51 3.68
N ALA A 160 10.49 8.20 3.07
CA ALA A 160 9.94 9.44 3.60
C ALA A 160 9.15 9.20 4.90
N ALA A 161 8.37 8.11 4.97
CA ALA A 161 7.65 7.69 6.16
C ALA A 161 8.61 7.28 7.29
N ILE A 162 9.70 6.57 6.97
CA ILE A 162 10.77 6.21 7.91
C ILE A 162 11.42 7.48 8.47
N ARG A 163 11.83 8.42 7.59
CA ARG A 163 12.39 9.72 7.98
C ARG A 163 11.48 10.48 8.93
N GLN A 164 10.19 10.59 8.57
CA GLN A 164 9.20 11.25 9.41
C GLN A 164 9.04 10.53 10.75
N HIS A 165 9.09 9.20 10.77
CA HIS A 165 9.03 8.44 12.02
C HIS A 165 10.21 8.70 12.94
N ILE A 166 11.43 8.77 12.39
CA ILE A 166 12.62 9.12 13.18
C ILE A 166 12.46 10.53 13.77
N ILE A 167 12.01 11.50 12.96
CA ILE A 167 11.74 12.87 13.42
C ILE A 167 10.68 12.89 14.53
N ASP A 168 9.58 12.17 14.38
CA ASP A 168 8.51 12.07 15.39
C ASP A 168 9.05 11.52 16.70
N ILE A 169 9.87 10.45 16.65
CA ILE A 169 10.49 9.84 17.84
C ILE A 169 11.41 10.84 18.53
N MET A 170 12.27 11.55 17.79
CA MET A 170 13.17 12.54 18.37
C MET A 170 12.40 13.73 18.96
N ASN A 171 11.34 14.21 18.29
CA ASN A 171 10.50 15.28 18.81
C ASN A 171 9.78 14.88 20.11
N GLU A 172 9.24 13.66 20.16
CA GLU A 172 8.57 13.15 21.36
C GLU A 172 9.57 13.00 22.51
N ARG A 173 10.77 12.44 22.26
CA ARG A 173 11.82 12.39 23.29
C ARG A 173 12.21 13.79 23.79
N ARG A 174 12.33 14.79 22.90
CA ARG A 174 12.59 16.18 23.31
C ARG A 174 11.48 16.73 24.21
N ARG A 175 10.23 16.39 23.91
CA ARG A 175 9.08 16.75 24.75
C ARG A 175 9.16 16.07 26.12
N SER A 176 9.49 14.78 26.18
CA SER A 176 9.67 14.06 27.44
C SER A 176 10.79 14.66 28.30
N VAL A 177 11.94 15.01 27.69
CA VAL A 177 13.05 15.68 28.41
C VAL A 177 12.59 17.03 28.98
N ARG A 178 11.84 17.81 28.21
CA ARG A 178 11.25 19.07 28.71
C ARG A 178 10.30 18.86 29.90
N ASN A 179 9.64 17.70 29.95
CA ASN A 179 8.77 17.30 31.06
C ASN A 179 9.53 16.64 32.22
N GLY A 180 10.86 16.67 32.23
CA GLY A 180 11.70 16.15 33.32
C GLY A 180 12.08 14.67 33.18
N TYR A 181 11.80 14.03 32.05
CA TYR A 181 12.27 12.66 31.80
C TYR A 181 13.75 12.64 31.41
N ASP A 182 14.54 11.77 32.04
CA ASP A 182 15.95 11.63 31.75
C ASP A 182 16.24 10.29 31.06
N TYR A 183 16.64 10.35 29.78
CA TYR A 183 17.04 9.17 29.01
C TYR A 183 18.47 8.69 29.31
N THR A 184 19.23 9.39 30.15
CA THR A 184 20.59 8.98 30.54
C THR A 184 20.62 8.11 31.80
N SER A 185 19.60 8.22 32.65
CA SER A 185 19.43 7.40 33.86
C SER A 185 18.76 6.04 33.61
N VAL A 186 18.21 5.82 32.41
CA VAL A 186 17.61 4.54 32.01
C VAL A 186 18.69 3.69 31.35
N ARG A 187 19.37 2.87 32.16
CA ARG A 187 20.23 1.76 31.72
C ARG A 187 19.48 0.45 31.73
#